data_AF-A0A2E5MGN0-F1
#
_entry.id   AF-A0A2E5MGN0-F1
#
_cell.length_a   1.000
_cell.length_b   1.000
_cell.length_c   1.000
_cell.angle_alpha   90.00
_cell.angle_beta   90.00
_cell.angle_gamma   90.00
#
_symmetry.space_group_name_H-M   'P 1'
#
loop_
_entity.id
_entity.type
_entity.pdbx_description
1 polymer ?
#
loop_
_entity_poly.entity_id
_entity_poly.type
_entity_poly.pdbx_seq_one_letter_code
_entity_poly.pdbx_strand_id
1 'polypeptide(L)'
;MKKIINYTFFLSVLIFISCEKEQFLGPPLESLYGELQVTKGERLIDSTNFSIFQVFGVDLSMNDTLRLDVQFSIPVNYSVSIKQSFSGAEFLYDGYGNDLNDFIWTGQARDLFFKKTSLDIDSSLCVVSIKFPDFDFQELTDTFWIFEEKNLDDLGLFISSYENDSEYQINMPSSEITSADILTGPNLVPHGSFYAQLSITSDNTYYGGEISLNISSFDIENYPLDEIYINLFFLVNPEYNNTSFLIKIFEENGESFKTNRIALNNNGQWNKVNVKLSDLYFDETSSFIDNQEIDITNFSNLKIILNSLQGTPGTYSFATDIILISYQNPI
;
A
#
# COMPACT_ATOMS: atom_id res chain seq x y z
N MET A 1 -75.58 -13.74 23.81
CA MET A 1 -74.58 -14.67 24.39
C MET A 1 -73.27 -14.50 23.63
N LYS A 2 -72.15 -14.20 24.34
CA LYS A 2 -70.74 -14.55 24.02
C LYS A 2 -70.23 -14.22 22.58
N LYS A 3 -69.18 -13.43 22.31
CA LYS A 3 -67.92 -13.16 23.01
C LYS A 3 -67.26 -11.91 22.39
N ILE A 4 -66.64 -11.11 23.26
CA ILE A 4 -65.55 -10.16 22.98
C ILE A 4 -64.29 -10.94 22.57
N ILE A 5 -63.59 -10.54 21.49
CA ILE A 5 -62.12 -10.56 21.31
C ILE A 5 -61.80 -9.47 20.24
N ASN A 6 -61.52 -8.22 20.60
CA ASN A 6 -60.20 -7.64 20.89
C ASN A 6 -59.11 -7.94 19.83
N TYR A 7 -58.98 -7.07 18.84
CA TYR A 7 -57.72 -6.86 18.08
C TYR A 7 -57.40 -5.35 17.93
N THR A 8 -57.86 -4.53 18.88
CA THR A 8 -57.55 -3.10 19.01
C THR A 8 -56.50 -2.87 20.10
N PHE A 9 -55.38 -3.61 20.07
CA PHE A 9 -54.29 -3.38 21.02
C PHE A 9 -52.87 -3.61 20.47
N PHE A 10 -52.62 -3.59 19.16
CA PHE A 10 -51.24 -3.72 18.67
C PHE A 10 -50.99 -2.97 17.35
N LEU A 11 -51.46 -1.72 17.27
CA LEU A 11 -51.09 -0.83 16.17
C LEU A 11 -51.05 0.64 16.61
N SER A 12 -50.42 0.91 17.75
CA SER A 12 -50.20 2.29 18.22
C SER A 12 -48.82 2.53 18.85
N VAL A 13 -47.88 1.60 18.73
CA VAL A 13 -46.49 1.80 19.19
C VAL A 13 -45.54 1.16 18.17
N LEU A 14 -45.36 1.83 17.03
CA LEU A 14 -44.22 1.60 16.12
C LEU A 14 -44.01 2.80 15.20
N ILE A 15 -44.24 4.00 15.72
CA ILE A 15 -43.54 5.19 15.24
C ILE A 15 -42.31 5.32 16.15
N PHE A 16 -41.31 4.47 15.90
CA PHE A 16 -39.95 4.81 16.26
C PHE A 16 -39.53 5.89 15.25
N ILE A 17 -39.96 7.13 15.50
CA ILE A 17 -39.10 8.25 15.15
C ILE A 17 -37.89 8.03 16.04
N SER A 18 -36.87 7.39 15.46
CA SER A 18 -35.51 7.52 15.96
C SER A 18 -35.22 9.01 15.89
N CYS A 19 -35.57 9.71 16.96
CA CYS A 19 -34.90 10.92 17.34
C CYS A 19 -33.50 10.44 17.71
N GLU A 20 -32.67 10.23 16.68
CA GLU A 20 -31.23 10.33 16.89
C GLU A 20 -31.07 11.64 17.63
N LYS A 21 -30.56 11.52 18.85
CA LYS A 21 -30.19 12.68 19.65
C LYS A 21 -29.30 13.48 18.71
N GLU A 22 -29.82 14.57 18.15
CA GLU A 22 -28.98 15.54 17.46
C GLU A 22 -27.86 15.79 18.46
N GLN A 23 -26.64 15.36 18.10
CA GLN A 23 -25.48 15.74 18.87
C GLN A 23 -25.62 17.24 19.05
N PHE A 24 -25.43 17.71 20.29
CA PHE A 24 -25.38 19.14 20.54
C PHE A 24 -24.21 19.66 19.71
N LEU A 25 -24.49 20.05 18.47
CA LEU A 25 -23.64 20.83 17.61
C LEU A 25 -23.64 22.16 18.35
N GLY A 26 -22.54 22.41 19.06
CA GLY A 26 -22.28 23.74 19.58
C GLY A 26 -22.44 24.77 18.46
N PRO A 27 -22.54 26.06 18.81
CA PRO A 27 -22.58 27.09 17.77
C PRO A 27 -21.39 26.87 16.81
N PRO A 28 -21.59 27.02 15.49
CA PRO A 28 -20.57 26.67 14.50
C PRO A 28 -19.25 27.37 14.85
N LEU A 29 -18.11 26.71 14.64
CA LEU A 29 -16.80 27.25 15.06
C LEU A 29 -16.55 28.66 14.52
N GLU A 30 -17.07 28.95 13.33
CA GLU A 30 -17.10 30.28 12.69
C GLU A 30 -17.72 31.37 13.57
N SER A 31 -18.72 31.04 14.38
CA SER A 31 -19.37 31.97 15.30
C SER A 31 -18.58 32.22 16.58
N LEU A 32 -17.64 31.33 16.93
CA LEU A 32 -16.78 31.43 18.12
C LEU A 32 -15.42 32.04 17.79
N TYR A 33 -14.88 31.75 16.61
CA TYR A 33 -13.51 32.07 16.21
C TYR A 33 -13.42 32.97 14.97
N GLY A 34 -14.54 33.27 14.31
CA GLY A 34 -14.59 34.01 13.05
C GLY A 34 -14.50 33.09 11.83
N GLU A 35 -14.77 33.65 10.65
CA GLU A 35 -14.69 32.92 9.37
C GLU A 35 -13.23 32.51 9.07
N LEU A 36 -13.03 31.27 8.65
CA LEU A 36 -11.74 30.78 8.17
C LEU A 36 -11.39 31.51 6.87
N GLN A 37 -10.31 32.30 6.91
CA GLN A 37 -9.73 32.92 5.73
C GLN A 37 -8.42 32.23 5.41
N VAL A 38 -8.27 31.85 4.15
CA VAL A 38 -7.07 31.21 3.64
C VAL A 38 -6.30 32.21 2.78
N THR A 39 -5.00 32.29 2.99
CA THR A 39 -4.12 33.24 2.30
C THR A 39 -2.83 32.56 1.81
N LYS A 40 -2.25 33.12 0.75
CA LYS A 40 -0.87 32.87 0.31
C LYS A 40 -0.15 34.21 0.20
N GLY A 41 0.83 34.43 1.07
CA GLY A 41 1.37 35.77 1.30
C GLY A 41 0.25 36.75 1.70
N GLU A 42 0.15 37.90 1.03
CA GLU A 42 -0.86 38.93 1.32
C GLU A 42 -2.20 38.73 0.59
N ARG A 43 -2.37 37.65 -0.19
CA ARG A 43 -3.54 37.46 -1.06
C ARG A 43 -4.53 36.44 -0.47
N LEU A 44 -5.79 36.85 -0.33
CA LEU A 44 -6.91 35.95 -0.04
C LEU A 44 -7.13 34.97 -1.19
N ILE A 45 -7.36 33.71 -0.83
CA ILE A 45 -7.59 32.61 -1.75
C ILE A 45 -9.05 32.19 -1.66
N ASP A 46 -9.70 32.05 -2.83
CA ASP A 46 -10.94 31.29 -2.99
C ASP A 46 -10.67 29.95 -3.68
N SER A 47 -11.65 29.04 -3.66
CA SER A 47 -11.52 27.69 -4.21
C SER A 47 -11.37 27.63 -5.73
N THR A 48 -11.44 28.76 -6.46
CA THR A 48 -11.54 28.77 -7.93
C THR A 48 -10.30 29.27 -8.66
N ASN A 49 -9.38 29.98 -7.99
CA ASN A 49 -8.13 30.49 -8.57
C ASN A 49 -6.92 30.18 -7.68
N PHE A 50 -6.79 28.90 -7.36
CA PHE A 50 -5.83 28.41 -6.39
C PHE A 50 -4.59 27.85 -7.06
N SER A 51 -3.41 28.31 -6.61
CA SER A 51 -2.21 27.48 -6.71
C SER A 51 -1.48 27.46 -5.38
N ILE A 52 -1.35 26.28 -4.77
CA ILE A 52 -0.74 26.12 -3.44
C ILE A 52 0.76 26.04 -3.43
N PHE A 53 1.34 25.77 -4.60
CA PHE A 53 2.74 25.41 -4.64
C PHE A 53 3.67 26.60 -4.71
N GLN A 54 4.90 26.38 -4.26
CA GLN A 54 6.05 27.15 -4.70
C GLN A 54 6.63 26.62 -6.03
N VAL A 55 6.37 25.36 -6.37
CA VAL A 55 6.95 24.65 -7.53
C VAL A 55 5.87 23.87 -8.30
N PHE A 56 5.90 23.89 -9.63
CA PHE A 56 4.88 23.22 -10.47
C PHE A 56 5.02 21.69 -10.58
N GLY A 57 6.06 21.12 -9.98
CA GLY A 57 6.30 19.70 -9.93
C GLY A 57 7.47 19.35 -9.03
N VAL A 58 7.70 18.05 -8.84
CA VAL A 58 8.76 17.49 -7.99
C VAL A 58 9.53 16.41 -8.75
N ASP A 59 10.84 16.35 -8.55
CA ASP A 59 11.68 15.24 -8.97
C ASP A 59 11.97 14.33 -7.77
N LEU A 60 11.22 13.22 -7.66
CA LEU A 60 11.35 12.32 -6.52
C LEU A 60 12.66 11.51 -6.57
N SER A 61 13.32 11.40 -7.72
CA SER A 61 14.61 10.72 -7.86
C SER A 61 15.75 11.49 -7.17
N MET A 62 15.59 12.80 -7.03
CA MET A 62 16.54 13.72 -6.39
C MET A 62 16.15 14.06 -4.94
N ASN A 63 15.15 13.37 -4.38
CA ASN A 63 14.56 13.66 -3.07
C ASN A 63 14.04 15.11 -2.95
N ASP A 64 13.49 15.67 -4.05
CA ASP A 64 12.82 16.95 -4.00
C ASP A 64 11.64 16.92 -3.03
N THR A 65 11.38 18.06 -2.41
CA THR A 65 10.30 18.21 -1.43
C THR A 65 9.18 19.07 -1.96
N LEU A 66 7.94 18.62 -1.77
CA LEU A 66 6.76 19.46 -1.91
C LEU A 66 6.49 20.18 -0.58
N ARG A 67 6.33 21.50 -0.69
CA ARG A 67 5.89 22.37 0.40
C ARG A 67 4.68 23.15 -0.05
N LEU A 68 3.75 23.37 0.88
CA LEU A 68 2.51 24.09 0.63
C LEU A 68 2.62 25.46 1.31
N ASP A 69 2.40 26.53 0.54
CA ASP A 69 2.50 27.90 1.03
C ASP A 69 1.09 28.44 1.30
N VAL A 70 0.54 28.07 2.46
CA VAL A 70 -0.81 28.44 2.89
C VAL A 70 -0.80 28.88 4.34
N GLN A 71 -1.56 29.95 4.62
CA GLN A 71 -1.79 30.48 5.95
C GLN A 71 -3.29 30.63 6.21
N PHE A 72 -3.67 30.50 7.49
CA PHE A 72 -5.03 30.50 8.00
C PHE A 72 -5.23 31.67 8.98
N SER A 73 -6.41 32.28 8.99
CA SER A 73 -6.73 33.39 9.92
C SER A 73 -6.77 32.98 11.39
N ILE A 74 -7.00 31.69 11.66
CA ILE A 74 -7.11 31.10 12.99
C ILE A 74 -6.47 29.71 13.03
N PRO A 75 -6.11 29.19 14.22
CA PRO A 75 -5.58 27.84 14.32
C PRO A 75 -6.68 26.82 14.00
N VAL A 76 -6.41 25.92 13.06
CA VAL A 76 -7.38 24.91 12.62
C VAL A 76 -6.73 23.54 12.51
N ASN A 77 -7.52 22.49 12.71
CA ASN A 77 -7.14 21.17 12.25
C ASN A 77 -7.27 21.12 10.73
N TYR A 78 -6.29 20.52 10.07
CA TYR A 78 -6.31 20.35 8.63
C TYR A 78 -5.82 18.95 8.25
N SER A 79 -6.26 18.49 7.08
CA SER A 79 -5.84 17.23 6.49
C SER A 79 -5.38 17.48 5.06
N VAL A 80 -4.15 17.09 4.75
CA VAL A 80 -3.57 17.15 3.41
C VAL A 80 -3.62 15.74 2.81
N SER A 81 -4.20 15.60 1.62
CA SER A 81 -4.13 14.38 0.82
C SER A 81 -3.41 14.65 -0.48
N ILE A 82 -2.52 13.76 -0.90
CA ILE A 82 -1.96 13.73 -2.24
C ILE A 82 -2.41 12.42 -2.89
N LYS A 83 -2.97 12.49 -4.09
CA LYS A 83 -3.46 11.32 -4.83
C LYS A 83 -3.07 11.41 -6.29
N GLN A 84 -2.61 10.30 -6.86
CA GLN A 84 -2.40 10.18 -8.29
C GLN A 84 -3.35 9.13 -8.85
N SER A 85 -4.29 9.55 -9.70
CA SER A 85 -5.30 8.64 -10.24
C SER A 85 -4.71 7.56 -11.15
N PHE A 86 -3.62 7.88 -11.85
CA PHE A 86 -2.95 6.95 -12.76
C PHE A 86 -2.30 5.75 -12.06
N SER A 87 -1.58 5.96 -10.96
CA SER A 87 -0.92 4.89 -10.19
C SER A 87 -1.79 4.35 -9.05
N GLY A 88 -2.78 5.12 -8.61
CA GLY A 88 -3.54 4.85 -7.38
C GLY A 88 -2.78 5.22 -6.10
N ALA A 89 -1.58 5.80 -6.20
CA ALA A 89 -0.80 6.22 -5.05
C ALA A 89 -1.52 7.30 -4.23
N GLU A 90 -1.48 7.16 -2.90
CA GLU A 90 -2.02 8.14 -1.98
C GLU A 90 -1.12 8.40 -0.79
N PHE A 91 -1.15 9.64 -0.31
CA PHE A 91 -0.52 10.10 0.93
C PHE A 91 -1.53 10.94 1.72
N LEU A 92 -1.48 10.81 3.04
CA LEU A 92 -2.32 11.56 3.96
C LEU A 92 -1.47 12.08 5.12
N TYR A 93 -1.72 13.35 5.48
CA TYR A 93 -1.09 14.02 6.60
C TYR A 93 -2.12 14.86 7.32
N ASP A 94 -2.21 14.71 8.65
CA ASP A 94 -3.06 15.54 9.49
C ASP A 94 -2.18 16.45 10.33
N GLY A 95 -2.59 17.72 10.45
CA GLY A 95 -1.87 18.73 11.20
C GLY A 95 -2.78 19.73 11.88
N TYR A 96 -2.18 20.63 12.64
CA TYR A 96 -2.88 21.68 13.36
C TYR A 96 -2.02 22.94 13.44
N GLY A 97 -2.59 24.08 13.07
CA GLY A 97 -1.86 25.34 13.15
C GLY A 97 -2.53 26.47 12.39
N ASN A 98 -1.76 27.54 12.20
CA ASN A 98 -2.14 28.71 11.41
C ASN A 98 -1.55 28.69 9.99
N ASP A 99 -0.79 27.65 9.65
CA ASP A 99 -0.12 27.51 8.36
C ASP A 99 0.25 26.04 8.10
N LEU A 100 0.89 25.78 6.95
CA LEU A 100 1.38 24.47 6.50
C LEU A 100 2.92 24.36 6.52
N ASN A 101 3.62 25.15 7.34
CA ASN A 101 5.10 25.14 7.34
C ASN A 101 5.70 23.83 7.87
N ASP A 102 4.95 23.07 8.66
CA ASP A 102 5.29 21.76 9.18
C ASP A 102 5.07 20.63 8.16
N PHE A 103 4.28 20.89 7.10
CA PHE A 103 4.09 19.94 6.02
C PHE A 103 5.31 19.91 5.08
N ILE A 104 5.96 18.75 5.03
CA ILE A 104 7.01 18.45 4.04
C ILE A 104 6.73 17.06 3.49
N TRP A 105 6.51 16.97 2.18
CA TRP A 105 6.34 15.69 1.50
C TRP A 105 7.51 15.43 0.56
N THR A 106 8.06 14.23 0.63
CA THR A 106 9.27 13.81 -0.12
C THR A 106 8.99 12.50 -0.88
N GLY A 107 7.77 12.35 -1.40
CA GLY A 107 7.37 11.16 -2.16
C GLY A 107 6.89 9.97 -1.33
N GLN A 108 6.60 10.14 -0.03
CA GLN A 108 6.00 9.07 0.78
C GLN A 108 4.62 8.68 0.23
N ALA A 109 4.28 7.41 0.29
CA ALA A 109 2.95 6.91 -0.05
C ALA A 109 2.50 5.83 0.92
N ARG A 110 1.20 5.62 1.02
CA ARG A 110 0.61 4.62 1.91
C ARG A 110 0.85 3.21 1.39
N ASP A 111 0.35 2.94 0.18
CA ASP A 111 0.28 1.59 -0.38
C ASP A 111 1.03 1.43 -1.69
N LEU A 112 0.98 2.43 -2.60
CA LEU A 112 1.59 2.37 -3.93
C LEU A 112 2.46 3.60 -4.19
N PHE A 113 3.50 3.44 -5.00
CA PHE A 113 4.40 4.53 -5.33
C PHE A 113 3.79 5.49 -6.34
N PHE A 114 4.10 6.76 -6.16
CA PHE A 114 3.80 7.76 -7.16
C PHE A 114 4.67 7.57 -8.39
N LYS A 115 4.05 7.62 -9.57
CA LYS A 115 4.69 7.44 -10.87
C LYS A 115 4.96 8.76 -11.56
N LYS A 116 5.87 8.72 -12.52
CA LYS A 116 6.16 9.86 -13.39
C LYS A 116 4.91 10.28 -14.13
N THR A 117 4.63 11.58 -14.15
CA THR A 117 3.55 12.13 -14.95
C THR A 117 3.89 11.96 -16.43
N SER A 118 2.99 11.31 -17.17
CA SER A 118 3.08 11.21 -18.63
C SER A 118 2.23 12.31 -19.27
N LEU A 119 2.84 13.11 -20.15
CA LEU A 119 2.18 14.23 -20.81
C LEU A 119 0.97 13.81 -21.68
N ASP A 120 0.89 12.53 -22.06
CA ASP A 120 -0.18 11.99 -22.90
C ASP A 120 -1.39 11.47 -22.08
N ILE A 121 -1.31 11.53 -20.74
CA ILE A 121 -2.31 10.96 -19.83
C ILE A 121 -2.67 11.98 -18.75
N ASP A 122 -3.79 12.69 -18.94
CA ASP A 122 -4.28 13.70 -17.97
C ASP A 122 -4.47 13.13 -16.55
N SER A 123 -4.79 11.84 -16.41
CA SER A 123 -4.94 11.20 -15.10
C SER A 123 -3.62 10.95 -14.36
N SER A 124 -2.48 11.25 -14.97
CA SER A 124 -1.14 11.07 -14.38
C SER A 124 -0.67 12.26 -13.54
N LEU A 125 -1.47 13.34 -13.48
CA LEU A 125 -1.27 14.43 -12.53
C LEU A 125 -1.53 13.97 -11.10
N CYS A 126 -0.74 14.50 -10.17
CA CYS A 126 -1.03 14.38 -8.76
C CYS A 126 -2.00 15.50 -8.37
N VAL A 127 -3.08 15.14 -7.69
CA VAL A 127 -4.00 16.06 -7.04
C VAL A 127 -3.62 16.14 -5.58
N VAL A 128 -3.37 17.35 -5.09
CA VAL A 128 -3.26 17.63 -3.66
C VAL A 128 -4.55 18.30 -3.20
N SER A 129 -5.00 17.96 -2.00
CA SER A 129 -6.23 18.48 -1.42
C SER A 129 -6.01 18.79 0.05
N ILE A 130 -6.39 19.99 0.49
CA ILE A 130 -6.37 20.40 1.89
C ILE A 130 -7.82 20.50 2.35
N LYS A 131 -8.15 19.80 3.44
CA LYS A 131 -9.47 19.81 4.07
C LYS A 131 -9.38 20.38 5.47
N PHE A 132 -10.43 21.09 5.88
CA PHE A 132 -10.60 21.59 7.25
C PHE A 132 -11.81 20.87 7.86
N PRO A 133 -11.61 19.77 8.61
CA PRO A 133 -12.72 18.92 9.09
C PRO A 133 -13.75 19.64 9.94
N ASP A 134 -13.34 20.74 10.56
CA ASP A 134 -14.11 21.54 11.50
C ASP A 134 -14.94 22.66 10.83
N PHE A 135 -14.85 22.81 9.50
CA PHE A 135 -15.49 23.88 8.73
C PHE A 135 -16.26 23.30 7.53
N ASP A 136 -17.47 23.82 7.28
CA ASP A 136 -18.43 23.18 6.36
C ASP A 136 -18.09 23.34 4.86
N PHE A 137 -17.21 24.26 4.48
CA PHE A 137 -16.85 24.48 3.08
C PHE A 137 -15.45 25.07 2.94
N GLN A 138 -14.44 24.21 2.75
CA GLN A 138 -13.18 24.55 2.05
C GLN A 138 -12.36 23.27 1.88
N GLU A 139 -12.59 22.57 0.76
CA GLU A 139 -11.55 21.71 0.20
C GLU A 139 -10.79 22.55 -0.82
N LEU A 140 -9.49 22.72 -0.59
CA LEU A 140 -8.62 23.43 -1.53
C LEU A 140 -7.85 22.38 -2.33
N THR A 141 -7.97 22.41 -3.66
CA THR A 141 -7.37 21.40 -4.53
C THR A 141 -6.48 22.02 -5.59
N ASP A 142 -5.29 21.48 -5.77
CA ASP A 142 -4.37 21.87 -6.85
C ASP A 142 -3.71 20.62 -7.45
N THR A 143 -3.03 20.80 -8.57
CA THR A 143 -2.37 19.71 -9.29
C THR A 143 -0.92 20.01 -9.59
N PHE A 144 -0.07 19.00 -9.49
CA PHE A 144 1.36 19.12 -9.80
C PHE A 144 1.88 17.90 -10.55
N TRP A 145 3.06 18.07 -11.15
CA TRP A 145 3.76 17.02 -11.88
C TRP A 145 4.75 16.27 -11.02
N ILE A 146 4.90 14.98 -11.31
CA ILE A 146 6.06 14.21 -10.89
C ILE A 146 6.94 14.03 -12.11
N PHE A 147 8.12 14.65 -12.07
CA PHE A 147 9.04 14.66 -13.19
C PHE A 147 9.80 13.34 -13.32
N GLU A 148 10.24 12.77 -12.20
CA GLU A 148 10.86 11.45 -12.14
C GLU A 148 10.37 10.70 -10.89
N GLU A 149 10.38 9.38 -10.99
CA GLU A 149 9.94 8.47 -9.92
C GLU A 149 10.96 8.41 -8.80
N LYS A 150 10.52 7.97 -7.62
CA LYS A 150 11.42 7.78 -6.49
C LYS A 150 12.45 6.71 -6.83
N ASN A 151 13.72 6.99 -6.56
CA ASN A 151 14.75 5.97 -6.66
C ASN A 151 14.51 4.90 -5.58
N LEU A 152 14.24 3.66 -5.99
CA LEU A 152 13.98 2.57 -5.06
C LEU A 152 15.25 2.12 -4.33
N ASP A 153 16.43 2.38 -4.89
CA ASP A 153 17.71 2.08 -4.24
C ASP A 153 17.93 2.91 -2.95
N ASP A 154 17.26 4.07 -2.83
CA ASP A 154 17.32 4.89 -1.61
C ASP A 154 16.52 4.29 -0.45
N LEU A 155 15.68 3.29 -0.72
CA LEU A 155 14.79 2.68 0.27
C LEU A 155 15.37 1.44 0.95
N GLY A 156 16.51 0.94 0.44
CA GLY A 156 17.18 -0.26 0.91
C GLY A 156 17.73 -1.08 -0.25
N LEU A 157 17.84 -2.38 -0.07
CA LEU A 157 18.28 -3.28 -1.13
C LEU A 157 17.12 -3.60 -2.07
N PHE A 158 17.14 -3.02 -3.27
CA PHE A 158 16.25 -3.39 -4.36
C PHE A 158 16.61 -4.79 -4.90
N ILE A 159 15.62 -5.68 -5.00
CA ILE A 159 15.83 -7.08 -5.44
C ILE A 159 15.28 -7.29 -6.85
N SER A 160 14.03 -6.90 -7.07
CA SER A 160 13.36 -7.11 -8.36
C SER A 160 12.17 -6.19 -8.55
N SER A 161 11.94 -5.81 -9.81
CA SER A 161 10.67 -5.28 -10.31
C SER A 161 10.22 -5.98 -11.60
N TYR A 162 10.90 -7.09 -11.97
CA TYR A 162 10.63 -7.85 -13.19
C TYR A 162 10.82 -7.06 -14.50
N GLU A 163 11.41 -5.87 -14.42
CA GLU A 163 11.81 -5.06 -15.58
C GLU A 163 13.05 -5.65 -16.28
N ASN A 164 13.82 -6.49 -15.57
CA ASN A 164 15.01 -7.15 -16.10
C ASN A 164 14.98 -8.66 -15.82
N ASP A 165 15.02 -9.46 -16.89
CA ASP A 165 14.97 -10.93 -16.82
C ASP A 165 16.13 -11.57 -16.05
N SER A 166 17.22 -10.84 -15.76
CA SER A 166 18.30 -11.36 -14.91
C SER A 166 17.97 -11.34 -13.41
N GLU A 167 16.94 -10.60 -12.98
CA GLU A 167 16.56 -10.43 -11.57
C GLU A 167 15.88 -11.68 -11.00
N TYR A 168 15.25 -12.49 -11.86
CA TYR A 168 14.35 -13.57 -11.43
C TYR A 168 14.48 -14.84 -12.26
N GLN A 169 14.05 -15.95 -11.69
CA GLN A 169 13.84 -17.22 -12.37
C GLN A 169 12.50 -17.80 -11.95
N ILE A 170 11.67 -18.17 -12.91
CA ILE A 170 10.39 -18.83 -12.64
C ILE A 170 10.58 -20.33 -12.82
N ASN A 171 10.41 -21.09 -11.73
CA ASN A 171 10.45 -22.54 -11.79
C ASN A 171 9.06 -23.13 -11.64
N MET A 172 8.80 -24.12 -12.50
CA MET A 172 7.53 -24.81 -12.64
C MET A 172 7.71 -26.32 -12.40
N PRO A 173 7.82 -26.74 -11.12
CA PRO A 173 8.19 -28.11 -10.78
C PRO A 173 7.05 -29.12 -10.91
N SER A 174 5.80 -28.68 -11.10
CA SER A 174 4.63 -29.56 -11.23
C SER A 174 3.84 -29.33 -12.51
N SER A 175 3.17 -30.39 -12.99
CA SER A 175 2.25 -30.33 -14.13
C SER A 175 0.88 -29.71 -13.80
N GLU A 176 0.67 -29.30 -12.55
CA GLU A 176 -0.60 -28.74 -12.06
C GLU A 176 -0.65 -27.21 -12.19
N ILE A 177 0.48 -26.58 -12.55
CA ILE A 177 0.56 -25.14 -12.72
C ILE A 177 -0.08 -24.75 -14.04
N THR A 178 -1.03 -23.83 -13.98
CA THR A 178 -1.80 -23.38 -15.14
C THR A 178 -1.12 -22.24 -15.88
N SER A 179 -0.42 -21.33 -15.17
CA SER A 179 0.42 -20.31 -15.80
C SER A 179 1.45 -19.68 -14.86
N ALA A 180 2.58 -19.27 -15.41
CA ALA A 180 3.38 -18.17 -14.88
C ALA A 180 3.96 -17.35 -16.00
N ASP A 181 3.69 -16.07 -15.92
CA ASP A 181 4.01 -15.14 -16.97
C ASP A 181 4.52 -13.86 -16.35
N ILE A 182 5.41 -13.19 -17.06
CA ILE A 182 5.64 -11.77 -16.85
C ILE A 182 4.65 -11.02 -17.76
N LEU A 183 3.80 -10.23 -17.13
CA LEU A 183 2.75 -9.48 -17.79
C LEU A 183 3.09 -7.99 -17.79
N THR A 184 2.65 -7.30 -18.84
CA THR A 184 2.78 -5.85 -18.96
C THR A 184 1.48 -5.17 -18.57
N GLY A 185 1.55 -4.17 -17.69
CA GLY A 185 0.40 -3.40 -17.25
C GLY A 185 0.78 -2.02 -16.71
N PRO A 186 1.11 -1.03 -17.55
CA PRO A 186 1.68 0.26 -17.11
C PRO A 186 0.76 1.02 -16.13
N ASN A 187 -0.56 0.79 -16.21
CA ASN A 187 -1.58 1.50 -15.46
C ASN A 187 -1.98 0.82 -14.14
N LEU A 188 -1.37 -0.32 -13.80
CA LEU A 188 -1.76 -1.09 -12.62
C LEU A 188 -0.57 -1.54 -11.78
N VAL A 189 0.67 -1.54 -12.27
CA VAL A 189 1.81 -2.05 -11.48
C VAL A 189 2.37 -1.01 -10.50
N PRO A 190 2.76 -1.41 -9.26
CA PRO A 190 3.44 -0.55 -8.30
C PRO A 190 4.67 0.20 -8.84
N HIS A 191 5.48 -0.39 -9.72
CA HIS A 191 6.66 0.22 -10.35
C HIS A 191 6.80 -0.23 -11.81
N GLY A 192 7.38 0.63 -12.65
CA GLY A 192 7.67 0.27 -14.03
C GLY A 192 6.41 -0.10 -14.84
N SER A 193 6.53 -1.16 -15.64
CA SER A 193 5.53 -1.66 -16.58
C SER A 193 5.25 -3.16 -16.48
N PHE A 194 6.10 -3.94 -15.82
CA PHE A 194 6.01 -5.39 -15.75
C PHE A 194 5.65 -5.89 -14.36
N TYR A 195 5.07 -7.09 -14.28
CA TYR A 195 4.84 -7.80 -13.02
C TYR A 195 4.79 -9.30 -13.29
N ALA A 196 5.19 -10.11 -12.30
CA ALA A 196 5.04 -11.55 -12.39
C ALA A 196 3.66 -11.99 -11.92
N GLN A 197 3.02 -12.91 -12.63
CA GLN A 197 1.81 -13.58 -12.19
C GLN A 197 2.04 -15.08 -12.11
N LEU A 198 1.66 -15.70 -10.99
CA LEU A 198 1.61 -17.15 -10.82
C LEU A 198 0.15 -17.58 -10.68
N SER A 199 -0.25 -18.63 -11.40
CA SER A 199 -1.57 -19.25 -11.24
C SER A 199 -1.47 -20.77 -11.24
N ILE A 200 -2.16 -21.40 -10.30
CA ILE A 200 -2.29 -22.86 -10.19
C ILE A 200 -3.76 -23.25 -10.13
N THR A 201 -4.10 -24.33 -10.83
CA THR A 201 -5.37 -25.05 -10.65
C THR A 201 -5.02 -26.47 -10.23
N SER A 202 -5.36 -26.83 -9.00
CA SER A 202 -4.95 -28.12 -8.45
C SER A 202 -6.06 -28.79 -7.68
N ASP A 203 -6.10 -30.12 -7.80
CA ASP A 203 -6.98 -30.99 -7.06
C ASP A 203 -6.41 -31.32 -5.67
N ASN A 204 -5.13 -31.06 -5.41
CA ASN A 204 -4.47 -31.31 -4.12
C ASN A 204 -3.04 -30.73 -4.03
N THR A 205 -2.84 -29.42 -3.80
CA THR A 205 -1.46 -28.89 -3.64
C THR A 205 -1.23 -27.93 -2.49
N TYR A 206 -0.10 -28.18 -1.84
CA TYR A 206 0.63 -27.29 -0.94
C TYR A 206 1.75 -26.51 -1.64
N TYR A 207 1.92 -26.66 -2.96
CA TYR A 207 3.05 -26.09 -3.70
C TYR A 207 2.70 -25.93 -5.19
N GLY A 208 2.57 -24.68 -5.63
CA GLY A 208 2.17 -24.34 -6.99
C GLY A 208 3.35 -24.13 -7.91
N GLY A 209 3.92 -22.93 -7.90
CA GLY A 209 5.13 -22.57 -8.62
C GLY A 209 5.99 -21.65 -7.76
N GLU A 210 7.24 -21.43 -8.18
CA GLU A 210 8.17 -20.56 -7.46
C GLU A 210 8.77 -19.48 -8.37
N ILE A 211 8.85 -18.27 -7.85
CA ILE A 211 9.74 -17.22 -8.36
C ILE A 211 10.96 -17.24 -7.45
N SER A 212 12.12 -17.52 -8.02
CA SER A 212 13.41 -17.48 -7.35
C SER A 212 14.13 -16.19 -7.72
N LEU A 213 14.65 -15.50 -6.72
CA LEU A 213 15.32 -14.22 -6.84
C LEU A 213 16.72 -14.38 -6.27
N ASN A 214 17.72 -13.98 -7.04
CA ASN A 214 19.09 -14.04 -6.57
C ASN A 214 19.34 -12.84 -5.66
N ILE A 215 19.72 -13.11 -4.41
CA ILE A 215 20.13 -12.10 -3.44
C ILE A 215 21.52 -12.49 -2.99
N SER A 216 22.49 -11.58 -3.05
CA SER A 216 23.80 -11.85 -2.46
C SER A 216 23.83 -11.35 -1.02
N SER A 217 24.47 -12.11 -0.14
CA SER A 217 24.60 -11.76 1.27
C SER A 217 25.43 -10.50 1.52
N PHE A 218 26.31 -10.13 0.58
CA PHE A 218 27.07 -8.88 0.65
C PHE A 218 26.17 -7.64 0.55
N ASP A 219 24.96 -7.81 0.02
CA ASP A 219 24.03 -6.72 -0.23
C ASP A 219 23.15 -6.40 0.99
N ILE A 220 23.19 -7.25 2.03
CA ILE A 220 22.47 -7.05 3.27
C ILE A 220 23.43 -6.48 4.31
N GLU A 221 23.19 -5.21 4.66
CA GLU A 221 23.98 -4.52 5.68
C GLU A 221 23.90 -5.23 7.05
N ASN A 222 24.90 -5.03 7.91
CA ASN A 222 25.02 -5.66 9.24
C ASN A 222 23.97 -5.15 10.26
N TYR A 223 22.69 -5.23 9.93
CA TYR A 223 21.58 -4.92 10.82
C TYR A 223 21.12 -6.17 11.58
N PRO A 224 20.62 -6.02 12.81
CA PRO A 224 19.91 -7.09 13.52
C PRO A 224 18.72 -7.63 12.72
N LEU A 225 18.44 -8.93 12.82
CA LEU A 225 17.34 -9.61 12.10
C LEU A 225 15.95 -8.99 12.37
N ASP A 226 15.74 -8.40 13.55
CA ASP A 226 14.49 -7.75 13.94
C ASP A 226 14.33 -6.34 13.37
N GLU A 227 15.37 -5.81 12.74
CA GLU A 227 15.39 -4.52 12.02
C GLU A 227 15.35 -4.70 10.49
N ILE A 228 15.40 -5.92 9.96
CA ILE A 228 15.38 -6.16 8.51
C ILE A 228 13.97 -6.59 8.10
N TYR A 229 13.44 -5.99 7.02
CA TYR A 229 12.11 -6.25 6.49
C TYR A 229 12.18 -6.58 5.00
N ILE A 230 11.52 -7.65 4.57
CA ILE A 230 11.18 -7.88 3.17
C ILE A 230 9.86 -7.18 2.90
N ASN A 231 9.85 -6.28 1.93
CA ASN A 231 8.66 -5.56 1.49
C ASN A 231 8.27 -6.09 0.12
N LEU A 232 7.03 -6.53 0.02
CA LEU A 232 6.50 -7.22 -1.14
C LEU A 232 5.18 -6.61 -1.56
N PHE A 233 4.99 -6.45 -2.87
CA PHE A 233 3.76 -5.95 -3.42
C PHE A 233 3.04 -7.08 -4.13
N PHE A 234 1.78 -7.31 -3.77
CA PHE A 234 0.95 -8.37 -4.35
C PHE A 234 -0.44 -7.90 -4.74
N LEU A 235 -0.99 -8.49 -5.79
CA LEU A 235 -2.39 -8.35 -6.16
C LEU A 235 -3.03 -9.73 -6.28
N VAL A 236 -4.17 -9.91 -5.62
CA VAL A 236 -4.98 -11.12 -5.72
C VAL A 236 -6.38 -10.73 -6.16
N ASN A 237 -6.82 -11.30 -7.29
CA ASN A 237 -8.17 -11.10 -7.79
C ASN A 237 -9.18 -11.74 -6.81
N PRO A 238 -10.31 -11.07 -6.48
CA PRO A 238 -11.31 -11.59 -5.54
C PRO A 238 -11.85 -12.99 -5.88
N GLU A 239 -11.77 -13.40 -7.13
CA GLU A 239 -12.18 -14.74 -7.58
C GLU A 239 -11.30 -15.87 -7.00
N TYR A 240 -10.06 -15.58 -6.60
CA TYR A 240 -9.09 -16.56 -6.08
C TYR A 240 -9.01 -16.56 -4.55
N ASN A 241 -10.12 -16.96 -3.90
CA ASN A 241 -10.19 -17.12 -2.44
C ASN A 241 -9.16 -18.12 -1.90
N ASN A 242 -8.69 -17.92 -0.67
CA ASN A 242 -7.69 -18.77 0.02
C ASN A 242 -6.32 -18.84 -0.67
N THR A 243 -6.00 -17.88 -1.54
CA THR A 243 -4.64 -17.71 -2.07
C THR A 243 -3.70 -17.31 -0.94
N SER A 244 -2.58 -18.02 -0.84
CA SER A 244 -1.48 -17.68 0.06
C SER A 244 -0.15 -17.82 -0.66
N PHE A 245 0.91 -17.30 -0.07
CA PHE A 245 2.25 -17.60 -0.54
C PHE A 245 3.15 -17.97 0.63
N LEU A 246 4.20 -18.72 0.31
CA LEU A 246 5.33 -18.97 1.19
C LEU A 246 6.48 -18.11 0.70
N ILE A 247 7.10 -17.39 1.63
CA ILE A 247 8.45 -16.86 1.42
C ILE A 247 9.41 -17.92 1.91
N LYS A 248 10.48 -18.21 1.16
CA LYS A 248 11.61 -19.00 1.64
C LYS A 248 12.91 -18.25 1.36
N ILE A 249 13.74 -18.09 2.38
CA ILE A 249 15.10 -17.56 2.23
C ILE A 249 16.07 -18.72 2.38
N PHE A 250 17.01 -18.85 1.45
CA PHE A 250 18.05 -19.88 1.43
C PHE A 250 19.42 -19.28 1.72
N GLU A 251 20.23 -20.03 2.45
CA GLU A 251 21.67 -19.75 2.60
C GLU A 251 22.47 -20.28 1.39
N GLU A 252 23.73 -19.86 1.21
CA GLU A 252 24.59 -20.11 0.02
C GLU A 252 24.78 -21.59 -0.35
N ASN A 253 24.56 -22.49 0.60
CA ASN A 253 24.63 -23.93 0.35
C ASN A 253 23.27 -24.55 -0.05
N GLY A 254 22.17 -23.81 0.06
CA GLY A 254 20.81 -24.31 -0.21
C GLY A 254 20.32 -25.37 0.78
N GLU A 255 21.08 -25.64 1.84
CA GLU A 255 20.85 -26.73 2.81
C GLU A 255 19.91 -26.31 3.96
N SER A 256 19.80 -25.01 4.24
CA SER A 256 18.98 -24.41 5.29
C SER A 256 18.07 -23.33 4.69
N PHE A 257 16.81 -23.30 5.15
CA PHE A 257 15.88 -22.22 4.80
C PHE A 257 14.95 -21.88 5.96
N LYS A 258 14.56 -20.60 6.08
CA LYS A 258 13.39 -20.21 6.87
C LYS A 258 12.26 -19.78 5.97
N THR A 259 11.04 -19.95 6.48
CA THR A 259 9.83 -19.66 5.75
C THR A 259 8.82 -18.89 6.58
N ASN A 260 7.89 -18.24 5.89
CA ASN A 260 6.67 -17.75 6.50
C ASN A 260 5.53 -17.90 5.49
N ARG A 261 4.38 -18.38 5.98
CA ARG A 261 3.15 -18.49 5.19
C ARG A 261 2.29 -17.27 5.43
N ILE A 262 1.98 -16.58 4.34
CA ILE A 262 1.23 -15.34 4.40
C ILE A 262 -0.05 -15.50 3.58
N ALA A 263 -1.18 -15.30 4.24
CA ALA A 263 -2.48 -15.17 3.57
C ALA A 263 -2.55 -13.80 2.91
N LEU A 264 -2.99 -13.75 1.65
CA LEU A 264 -3.11 -12.51 0.91
C LEU A 264 -4.54 -11.97 0.97
N ASN A 265 -4.64 -10.64 1.01
CA ASN A 265 -5.92 -9.95 0.84
C ASN A 265 -6.34 -10.05 -0.64
N ASN A 266 -7.56 -10.51 -0.89
CA ASN A 266 -8.11 -10.71 -2.23
C ASN A 266 -9.12 -9.63 -2.61
N ASN A 267 -8.79 -8.37 -2.35
CA ASN A 267 -9.62 -7.21 -2.67
C ASN A 267 -9.51 -6.75 -4.14
N GLY A 268 -8.69 -7.40 -4.97
CA GLY A 268 -8.45 -6.99 -6.36
C GLY A 268 -7.62 -5.72 -6.51
N GLN A 269 -6.94 -5.31 -5.43
CA GLN A 269 -6.03 -4.18 -5.41
C GLN A 269 -4.63 -4.66 -5.06
N TRP A 270 -3.63 -3.84 -5.35
CA TRP A 270 -2.28 -4.09 -4.86
C TRP A 270 -2.23 -3.83 -3.36
N ASN A 271 -1.60 -4.75 -2.65
CA ASN A 271 -1.39 -4.68 -1.22
C ASN A 271 0.12 -4.82 -0.97
N LYS A 272 0.62 -3.98 -0.07
CA LYS A 272 1.97 -4.09 0.47
C LYS A 272 1.97 -5.07 1.64
N VAL A 273 2.93 -5.98 1.64
CA VAL A 273 3.15 -6.97 2.69
C VAL A 273 4.58 -6.80 3.19
N ASN A 274 4.70 -6.55 4.49
CA ASN A 274 5.98 -6.33 5.16
C ASN A 274 6.26 -7.52 6.07
N VAL A 275 7.41 -8.17 5.88
CA VAL A 275 7.80 -9.39 6.59
C VAL A 275 9.12 -9.15 7.27
N LYS A 276 9.11 -9.12 8.60
CA LYS A 276 10.32 -9.01 9.39
C LYS A 276 11.10 -10.32 9.31
N LEU A 277 12.43 -10.26 9.12
CA LEU A 277 13.25 -11.47 8.99
C LEU A 277 13.24 -12.32 10.26
N SER A 278 13.11 -11.71 11.44
CA SER A 278 12.95 -12.43 12.71
C SER A 278 11.67 -13.26 12.80
N ASP A 279 10.65 -12.95 12.01
CA ASP A 279 9.35 -13.65 12.03
C ASP A 279 9.35 -14.91 11.14
N LEU A 280 10.43 -15.13 10.38
CA LEU A 280 10.60 -16.35 9.60
C LEU A 280 10.95 -17.51 10.54
N TYR A 281 10.34 -18.66 10.30
CA TYR A 281 10.50 -19.87 11.11
C TYR A 281 10.96 -21.06 10.26
N PHE A 282 11.50 -22.09 10.90
CA PHE A 282 11.84 -23.33 10.21
C PHE A 282 10.59 -24.12 9.88
N ASP A 283 10.46 -24.53 8.62
CA ASP A 283 9.37 -25.43 8.24
C ASP A 283 9.64 -26.84 8.79
N GLU A 284 8.99 -27.18 9.91
CA GLU A 284 9.11 -28.50 10.56
C GLU A 284 8.67 -29.66 9.64
N THR A 285 8.02 -29.39 8.52
CA THR A 285 7.64 -30.42 7.54
C THR A 285 8.75 -30.76 6.56
N SER A 286 9.82 -29.95 6.52
CA SER A 286 11.01 -30.26 5.74
C SER A 286 11.92 -31.23 6.51
N SER A 287 12.51 -32.19 5.81
CA SER A 287 13.43 -33.19 6.41
C SER A 287 14.74 -32.59 6.95
N PHE A 288 14.90 -31.27 6.88
CA PHE A 288 16.08 -30.53 7.27
C PHE A 288 15.77 -29.76 8.55
N ILE A 289 15.80 -30.48 9.67
CA ILE A 289 15.76 -29.86 11.00
C ILE A 289 17.20 -29.49 11.33
N ASP A 290 17.58 -28.24 11.05
CA ASP A 290 18.71 -27.64 11.75
C ASP A 290 18.21 -26.41 12.47
N ASN A 291 18.23 -26.45 13.81
CA ASN A 291 17.76 -25.39 14.71
C ASN A 291 18.75 -24.21 14.76
N GLN A 292 19.46 -23.93 13.67
CA GLN A 292 20.47 -22.88 13.65
C GLN A 292 19.83 -21.51 13.45
N GLU A 293 20.39 -20.47 14.04
CA GLU A 293 19.98 -19.11 13.71
C GLU A 293 20.33 -18.83 12.24
N ILE A 294 19.53 -17.99 11.57
CA ILE A 294 19.86 -17.57 10.19
C ILE A 294 21.21 -16.87 10.23
N ASP A 295 22.12 -17.25 9.34
CA ASP A 295 23.29 -16.45 9.06
C ASP A 295 22.98 -15.43 7.95
N ILE A 296 22.68 -14.20 8.35
CA ILE A 296 22.42 -13.08 7.42
C ILE A 296 23.58 -12.83 6.45
N THR A 297 24.80 -13.24 6.83
CA THR A 297 26.01 -13.08 6.00
C THR A 297 26.11 -14.12 4.90
N ASN A 298 25.13 -15.02 4.79
CA ASN A 298 25.17 -16.15 3.88
C ASN A 298 23.90 -16.34 3.03
N PHE A 299 23.03 -15.34 2.87
CA PHE A 299 21.89 -15.45 1.94
C PHE A 299 22.32 -15.56 0.48
N SER A 300 21.59 -16.40 -0.27
CA SER A 300 21.83 -16.63 -1.69
C SER A 300 20.58 -16.53 -2.55
N ASN A 301 19.40 -16.81 -1.98
CA ASN A 301 18.18 -16.86 -2.74
C ASN A 301 16.95 -16.55 -1.90
N LEU A 302 16.05 -15.76 -2.47
CA LEU A 302 14.69 -15.56 -1.98
C LEU A 302 13.72 -16.19 -2.94
N LYS A 303 12.87 -17.09 -2.43
CA LYS A 303 11.81 -17.73 -3.20
C LYS A 303 10.44 -17.29 -2.73
N ILE A 304 9.60 -16.91 -3.67
CA ILE A 304 8.18 -16.68 -3.46
C ILE A 304 7.43 -17.83 -4.11
N ILE A 305 6.67 -18.55 -3.30
CA ILE A 305 6.03 -19.80 -3.69
C ILE A 305 4.52 -19.65 -3.54
N LEU A 306 3.78 -19.88 -4.63
CA LEU A 306 2.32 -19.92 -4.60
C LEU A 306 1.83 -21.16 -3.84
N ASN A 307 0.90 -20.95 -2.91
CA ASN A 307 0.36 -22.01 -2.06
C ASN A 307 -1.13 -21.82 -1.76
N SER A 308 -1.87 -22.92 -1.59
CA SER A 308 -3.21 -22.87 -1.01
C SER A 308 -3.13 -22.71 0.52
N LEU A 309 -3.98 -21.86 1.10
CA LEU A 309 -3.95 -21.62 2.55
C LEU A 309 -4.33 -22.87 3.37
N GLN A 310 -5.06 -23.82 2.77
CA GLN A 310 -5.66 -24.96 3.49
C GLN A 310 -5.57 -26.30 2.74
N GLY A 311 -4.77 -26.42 1.68
CA GLY A 311 -4.69 -27.66 0.90
C GLY A 311 -6.00 -28.02 0.20
N THR A 312 -6.88 -27.03 -0.02
CA THR A 312 -8.16 -27.27 -0.68
C THR A 312 -7.98 -27.39 -2.19
N PRO A 313 -8.82 -28.18 -2.89
CA PRO A 313 -8.87 -28.14 -4.34
C PRO A 313 -9.37 -26.77 -4.82
N GLY A 314 -8.73 -26.20 -5.83
CA GLY A 314 -9.13 -24.88 -6.32
C GLY A 314 -8.17 -24.27 -7.33
N THR A 315 -8.50 -23.05 -7.74
CA THR A 315 -7.59 -22.19 -8.51
C THR A 315 -7.11 -21.05 -7.62
N TYR A 316 -5.80 -20.86 -7.58
CA TYR A 316 -5.13 -19.84 -6.77
C TYR A 316 -4.23 -19.02 -7.68
N SER A 317 -4.18 -17.71 -7.46
CA SER A 317 -3.34 -16.83 -8.27
C SER A 317 -2.98 -15.58 -7.51
N PHE A 318 -1.74 -15.15 -7.65
CA PHE A 318 -1.32 -13.81 -7.26
C PHE A 318 -0.46 -13.20 -8.37
N ALA A 319 -0.47 -11.87 -8.43
CA ALA A 319 0.51 -11.06 -9.11
C ALA A 319 1.48 -10.46 -8.08
N THR A 320 2.74 -10.27 -8.44
CA THR A 320 3.78 -9.61 -7.65
C THR A 320 4.64 -8.73 -8.54
N ASP A 321 5.14 -7.62 -8.00
CA ASP A 321 5.94 -6.64 -8.75
C ASP A 321 7.23 -6.29 -7.97
N ILE A 322 7.15 -5.32 -7.06
CA ILE A 322 8.33 -4.85 -6.34
C ILE A 322 8.67 -5.78 -5.18
N ILE A 323 9.96 -6.08 -5.09
CA ILE A 323 10.56 -6.82 -3.99
C ILE A 323 11.82 -6.09 -3.56
N LEU A 324 11.87 -5.75 -2.28
CA LEU A 324 13.00 -5.02 -1.70
C LEU A 324 13.19 -5.40 -0.23
N ILE A 325 14.40 -5.20 0.27
CA ILE A 325 14.73 -5.29 1.69
C ILE A 325 14.97 -3.89 2.22
N SER A 326 14.28 -3.52 3.30
CA SER A 326 14.50 -2.26 4.03
C SER A 326 15.03 -2.53 5.44
N TYR A 327 15.69 -1.53 6.00
CA TYR A 327 16.35 -1.59 7.30
C TYR A 327 15.67 -0.64 8.30
N GLN A 328 15.65 -1.04 9.57
CA GLN A 328 15.06 -0.36 10.74
C GLN A 328 13.53 -0.23 10.70
N ASN A 329 12.95 0.12 9.55
CA ASN A 329 11.51 0.27 9.36
C ASN A 329 11.06 -0.41 8.06
N PRO A 330 9.83 -0.94 8.02
CA PRO A 330 9.21 -1.33 6.77
C PRO A 330 8.87 -0.09 5.92
N ILE A 331 8.71 -0.30 4.62
CA ILE A 331 8.27 0.74 3.67
C ILE A 331 6.78 0.96 3.77
#